data_AF-A0A445BK16-F1
#
_entry.id   AF-A0A445BK16-F1
#
_cell.length_a   1.000
_cell.length_b   1.000
_cell.length_c   1.000
_cell.angle_alpha   90.00
_cell.angle_beta   90.00
_cell.angle_gamma   90.00
#
_symmetry.space_group_name_H-M   'P 1'
#
loop_
_entity.id
_entity.type
_entity.pdbx_description
1 polymer ?
#
loop_
_entity_poly.entity_id
_entity_poly.type
_entity_poly.pdbx_seq_one_letter_code
_entity_poly.pdbx_strand_id
1 'polypeptide(L)'
;MQHSSWQVLYIRIFRLYDKVVCVYIVISIFVYYIWLTHLAILPYRLWDLGQQRCIHSYAVHTDSVWALASTPSFSHVYSGGRDLSLYITDLQMRESVLLCTGKHPILQLALHDDSIWVASTDSSVHRWPAEGRNPQKIFESGNSFLAGNLSFSRARVSLEGSTPVPAYKEPTLTIPGIPAIIQHEVLNNKRHVLTKDSSGSVKLCEITKGVVIEDFGKVSLEEKKEELFEMVSIPAWFTVDTRLGSLSVHLDTPQCFSAEMYSADLNILGKPEEDKVNLARETLKGLFAQWLIEQKKRTGSPASANGDLKDIATKCHAHSGVEVDGSSENDAMVYPPFEFSVISPPSIVTEGTHGVPWRKKMTDLDGTEDEKDLPLWCLDCLLNNRLPPRENTKCSFFLHPCDGSIAQILTQGKLSAPRILRVHKVVTYVLEKLVLDKPLDNGNADGNVAPGLAGSQIQHQAVREGPTRSGSKSWQKIRPSIEILCNNQASYLFS
;
A
#
# COMPACT_ATOMS: atom_id res chain seq x y z
N MET A 1 -5.13 10.79 48.53
CA MET A 1 -6.48 10.77 47.93
C MET A 1 -6.31 10.54 46.43
N GLN A 2 -6.91 9.48 45.88
CA GLN A 2 -6.94 9.29 44.41
C GLN A 2 -8.17 10.00 43.85
N HIS A 3 -7.99 10.88 42.86
CA HIS A 3 -9.10 11.42 42.10
C HIS A 3 -9.55 10.38 41.07
N SER A 4 -10.66 9.71 41.34
CA SER A 4 -11.40 8.95 40.33
C SER A 4 -12.03 9.92 39.34
N SER A 5 -11.32 10.19 38.24
CA SER A 5 -11.79 11.07 37.17
C SER A 5 -12.89 10.39 36.36
N TRP A 6 -14.11 10.90 36.45
CA TRP A 6 -15.27 10.36 35.72
C TRP A 6 -15.26 10.91 34.28
N GLN A 7 -14.81 10.09 33.33
CA GLN A 7 -14.96 10.36 31.89
C GLN A 7 -16.43 10.18 31.49
N VAL A 8 -17.16 11.28 31.29
CA VAL A 8 -18.57 11.28 30.87
C VAL A 8 -18.64 11.42 29.35
N LEU A 9 -18.70 10.30 28.63
CA LEU A 9 -18.63 10.30 27.15
C LEU A 9 -19.93 10.75 26.45
N TYR A 10 -21.06 10.80 27.16
CA TYR A 10 -22.34 11.21 26.57
C TYR A 10 -23.19 11.99 27.58
N ILE A 11 -23.64 13.18 27.17
CA ILE A 11 -24.58 14.02 27.92
C ILE A 11 -25.64 14.51 26.95
N ARG A 12 -26.90 14.11 27.17
CA ARG A 12 -28.05 14.63 26.42
C ARG A 12 -29.02 15.28 27.40
N ILE A 13 -29.12 16.60 27.33
CA ILE A 13 -30.02 17.40 28.17
C ILE A 13 -31.43 17.29 27.61
N PHE A 14 -32.39 16.90 28.45
CA PHE A 14 -33.82 17.00 28.17
C PHE A 14 -34.44 18.03 29.13
N ARG A 15 -35.36 18.86 28.61
CA ARG A 15 -36.30 19.66 29.42
C ARG A 15 -37.67 19.02 29.30
N LEU A 16 -38.34 18.78 30.43
CA LEU A 16 -39.80 18.65 30.48
C LEU A 16 -40.39 19.86 31.20
N TYR A 17 -41.63 20.18 30.82
CA TYR A 17 -42.49 21.27 31.29
C TYR A 17 -42.15 21.88 32.66
N ASP A 18 -41.67 23.12 32.64
CA ASP A 18 -41.54 24.12 33.72
C ASP A 18 -40.93 23.70 35.07
N LYS A 19 -40.36 22.50 35.18
CA LYS A 19 -39.50 22.08 36.29
C LYS A 19 -38.21 21.49 35.74
N VAL A 20 -37.08 22.14 36.07
CA VAL A 20 -35.74 21.74 35.61
C VAL A 20 -35.29 20.49 36.36
N VAL A 21 -35.80 19.33 35.94
CA VAL A 21 -35.27 18.02 36.32
C VAL A 21 -34.32 17.59 35.22
N CYS A 22 -33.06 18.04 35.31
CA CYS A 22 -32.02 17.56 34.42
C CYS A 22 -31.70 16.11 34.78
N VAL A 23 -32.04 15.18 33.87
CA VAL A 23 -31.75 13.75 34.01
C VAL A 23 -30.72 13.34 32.96
N TYR A 24 -29.67 12.65 33.39
CA TYR A 24 -28.64 12.11 32.49
C TYR A 24 -28.54 10.59 32.60
N ILE A 25 -28.15 9.98 31.48
CA ILE A 25 -27.67 8.60 31.45
C ILE A 25 -26.15 8.66 31.28
N VAL A 26 -25.41 8.22 32.30
CA VAL A 26 -23.95 8.20 32.30
C VAL A 26 -23.47 6.79 31.98
N ILE A 27 -22.74 6.66 30.88
CA ILE A 27 -21.85 5.50 30.66
C ILE A 27 -20.61 5.73 31.52
N SER A 28 -20.40 4.86 32.50
CA SER A 28 -19.20 4.89 33.34
C SER A 28 -18.05 4.22 32.59
N ILE A 29 -17.14 4.99 31.99
CA ILE A 29 -15.94 4.45 31.34
C ILE A 29 -14.72 4.64 32.25
N PHE A 30 -14.35 3.57 32.97
CA PHE A 30 -13.04 3.51 33.65
C PHE A 30 -11.97 3.04 32.66
N VAL A 31 -11.27 3.99 32.04
CA VAL A 31 -10.03 3.67 31.31
C VAL A 31 -8.93 3.39 32.33
N TYR A 32 -8.60 2.10 32.49
CA TYR A 32 -7.43 1.53 33.16
C TYR A 32 -6.57 2.44 34.06
N TYR A 33 -6.62 2.20 35.38
CA TYR A 33 -5.41 2.01 36.21
C TYR A 33 -5.77 1.47 37.61
N ILE A 34 -5.94 0.15 37.73
CA ILE A 34 -5.66 -0.66 38.93
C ILE A 34 -5.59 -2.13 38.49
N TRP A 35 -4.49 -2.81 38.81
CA TRP A 35 -4.31 -4.25 38.59
C TRP A 35 -4.87 -5.03 39.80
N LEU A 36 -6.20 -5.14 39.92
CA LEU A 36 -6.84 -6.01 40.92
C LEU A 36 -8.20 -6.53 40.44
N THR A 37 -8.21 -7.84 40.14
CA THR A 37 -9.35 -8.79 40.21
C THR A 37 -10.67 -8.47 39.50
N HIS A 38 -11.00 -9.35 38.54
CA HIS A 38 -12.28 -9.53 37.85
C HIS A 38 -12.74 -8.49 36.82
N LEU A 39 -13.35 -9.04 35.76
CA LEU A 39 -13.86 -8.34 34.59
C LEU A 39 -15.09 -7.50 34.97
N ALA A 40 -14.88 -6.21 35.24
CA ALA A 40 -15.95 -5.29 35.61
C ALA A 40 -16.77 -4.89 34.38
N ILE A 41 -17.81 -5.67 34.07
CA ILE A 41 -18.88 -5.26 33.16
C ILE A 41 -19.60 -4.07 33.81
N LEU A 42 -19.67 -2.92 33.14
CA LEU A 42 -20.16 -1.67 33.74
C LEU A 42 -21.61 -1.36 33.32
N PRO A 43 -22.57 -1.27 34.27
CA PRO A 43 -23.94 -0.89 33.97
C PRO A 43 -24.05 0.60 33.60
N TYR A 44 -24.98 0.94 32.70
CA TYR A 44 -25.33 2.35 32.49
C TYR A 44 -26.18 2.87 33.66
N ARG A 45 -26.09 4.17 33.96
CA ARG A 45 -26.69 4.76 35.18
C ARG A 45 -27.55 5.97 34.89
N LEU A 46 -28.71 6.03 35.54
CA LEU A 46 -29.65 7.14 35.51
C LEU A 46 -29.43 8.05 36.72
N TRP A 47 -29.22 9.35 36.49
CA TRP A 47 -28.89 10.33 37.51
C TRP A 47 -29.90 11.48 37.57
N ASP A 48 -30.31 11.85 38.79
CA ASP A 48 -31.02 13.08 39.10
C ASP A 48 -29.99 14.13 39.54
N LEU A 49 -29.88 15.25 38.81
CA LEU A 49 -28.97 16.33 39.16
C LEU A 49 -29.50 17.24 40.29
N GLY A 50 -30.81 17.37 40.46
CA GLY A 50 -31.41 18.14 41.55
C GLY A 50 -31.19 17.46 42.91
N GLN A 51 -31.22 16.13 42.93
CA GLN A 51 -30.86 15.30 44.08
C GLN A 51 -29.37 14.88 44.10
N GLN A 52 -28.59 15.28 43.10
CA GLN A 52 -27.17 14.95 42.89
C GLN A 52 -26.82 13.45 43.08
N ARG A 53 -27.72 12.55 42.70
CA ARG A 53 -27.58 11.10 42.98
C ARG A 53 -27.97 10.20 41.82
N CYS A 54 -27.31 9.04 41.78
CA CYS A 54 -27.74 7.93 40.94
C CYS A 54 -29.11 7.46 41.44
N ILE A 55 -30.12 7.50 40.56
CA ILE A 55 -31.45 6.94 40.84
C ILE A 55 -31.38 5.42 40.69
N HIS A 56 -30.93 4.97 39.51
CA HIS A 56 -30.95 3.58 39.07
C HIS A 56 -29.63 3.21 38.35
N SER A 57 -29.14 2.00 38.57
CA SER A 57 -28.09 1.37 37.74
C SER A 57 -28.72 0.20 36.98
N TYR A 58 -28.58 0.20 35.66
CA TYR A 58 -29.18 -0.79 34.78
C TYR A 58 -28.12 -1.81 34.38
N ALA A 59 -28.05 -2.91 35.12
CA ALA A 59 -27.24 -4.09 34.82
C ALA A 59 -27.85 -4.87 33.67
N VAL A 60 -27.76 -4.23 32.52
CA VAL A 60 -28.23 -4.69 31.24
C VAL A 60 -27.06 -5.46 30.62
N HIS A 61 -26.28 -4.93 29.68
CA HIS A 61 -25.28 -5.68 28.87
C HIS A 61 -24.35 -6.67 29.59
N THR A 62 -23.88 -7.69 28.87
CA THR A 62 -22.89 -8.68 29.34
C THR A 62 -21.43 -8.30 29.05
N ASP A 63 -21.21 -7.19 28.35
CA ASP A 63 -19.92 -6.50 28.19
C ASP A 63 -20.19 -4.97 28.16
N SER A 64 -19.20 -4.17 27.81
CA SER A 64 -19.17 -2.72 27.89
C SER A 64 -20.22 -2.04 27.00
N VAL A 65 -21.05 -1.18 27.59
CA VAL A 65 -22.00 -0.31 26.86
C VAL A 65 -21.23 0.86 26.24
N TRP A 66 -21.47 1.14 24.96
CA TRP A 66 -20.81 2.24 24.23
C TRP A 66 -21.79 3.24 23.63
N ALA A 67 -22.99 2.78 23.25
CA ALA A 67 -24.01 3.59 22.59
C ALA A 67 -25.32 3.61 23.38
N LEU A 68 -25.97 4.78 23.42
CA LEU A 68 -27.28 5.00 24.02
C LEU A 68 -28.14 5.87 23.10
N ALA A 69 -29.43 5.56 23.04
CA ALA A 69 -30.48 6.43 22.50
C ALA A 69 -31.70 6.38 23.42
N SER A 70 -32.62 7.35 23.31
CA SER A 70 -33.86 7.38 24.10
C SER A 70 -35.02 7.85 23.27
N THR A 71 -36.24 7.49 23.68
CA THR A 71 -37.47 8.08 23.11
C THR A 71 -37.56 9.58 23.42
N PRO A 72 -38.34 10.38 22.67
CA PRO A 72 -38.57 11.80 22.96
C PRO A 72 -39.24 12.05 24.32
N SER A 73 -40.03 11.08 24.80
CA SER A 73 -40.64 11.07 26.13
C SER A 73 -39.64 10.81 27.27
N PHE A 74 -38.45 10.32 26.96
CA PHE A 74 -37.47 9.79 27.91
C PHE A 74 -38.01 8.68 28.83
N SER A 75 -39.10 7.99 28.43
CA SER A 75 -39.59 6.81 29.17
C SER A 75 -38.81 5.53 28.85
N HIS A 76 -38.22 5.44 27.64
CA HIS A 76 -37.50 4.26 27.17
C HIS A 76 -36.10 4.61 26.67
N VAL A 77 -35.17 3.68 26.86
CA VAL A 77 -33.76 3.79 26.50
C VAL A 77 -33.34 2.57 25.68
N TYR A 78 -32.64 2.81 24.59
CA TYR A 78 -31.99 1.80 23.76
C TYR A 78 -30.50 1.82 24.09
N SER A 79 -29.93 0.64 24.34
CA SER A 79 -28.55 0.47 24.78
C SER A 79 -27.82 -0.58 23.95
N GLY A 80 -26.58 -0.27 23.56
CA GLY A 80 -25.75 -1.08 22.67
C GLY A 80 -24.27 -0.98 23.01
N GLY A 81 -23.50 -2.02 22.70
CA GLY A 81 -22.06 -2.00 22.91
C GLY A 81 -21.34 -3.27 22.46
N ARG A 82 -20.38 -3.69 23.28
CA ARG A 82 -19.41 -4.74 22.96
C ARG A 82 -19.99 -6.16 22.91
N ASP A 83 -21.11 -6.40 23.60
CA ASP A 83 -21.84 -7.69 23.62
C ASP A 83 -22.73 -7.92 22.38
N LEU A 84 -22.50 -7.17 21.30
CA LEU A 84 -23.20 -7.22 20.00
C LEU A 84 -24.72 -6.95 20.09
N SER A 85 -25.25 -6.66 21.27
CA SER A 85 -26.67 -6.77 21.57
C SER A 85 -27.33 -5.40 21.73
N LEU A 86 -28.56 -5.28 21.27
CA LEU A 86 -29.39 -4.09 21.45
C LEU A 86 -30.46 -4.37 22.52
N TYR A 87 -30.20 -3.96 23.75
CA TYR A 87 -31.16 -4.06 24.86
C TYR A 87 -31.99 -2.74 24.92
N ILE A 88 -33.32 -2.81 24.76
CA ILE A 88 -34.25 -1.70 25.09
C ILE A 88 -34.72 -1.84 26.54
N THR A 89 -34.92 -0.73 27.24
CA THR A 89 -35.29 -0.68 28.67
C THR A 89 -36.37 0.38 28.92
N ASP A 90 -37.46 0.01 29.60
CA ASP A 90 -38.40 0.96 30.20
C ASP A 90 -37.79 1.48 31.52
N LEU A 91 -37.71 2.80 31.71
CA LEU A 91 -37.05 3.39 32.88
C LEU A 91 -37.91 3.37 34.16
N GLN A 92 -39.24 3.28 34.02
CA GLN A 92 -40.21 3.30 35.12
C GLN A 92 -40.40 1.90 35.72
N MET A 93 -40.65 0.90 34.89
CA MET A 93 -40.79 -0.52 35.29
C MET A 93 -39.42 -1.19 35.50
N ARG A 94 -38.35 -0.62 34.91
CA ARG A 94 -37.02 -1.22 34.79
C ARG A 94 -36.97 -2.54 34.03
N GLU A 95 -38.02 -2.87 33.28
CA GLU A 95 -38.00 -4.02 32.38
C GLU A 95 -37.11 -3.74 31.17
N SER A 96 -36.57 -4.79 30.57
CA SER A 96 -35.73 -4.74 29.37
C SER A 96 -36.03 -5.89 28.42
N VAL A 97 -35.94 -5.64 27.12
CA VAL A 97 -36.12 -6.62 26.04
C VAL A 97 -34.88 -6.61 25.14
N LEU A 98 -34.48 -7.76 24.60
CA LEU A 98 -33.48 -7.84 23.54
C LEU A 98 -34.17 -7.55 22.20
N LEU A 99 -33.84 -6.44 21.55
CA LEU A 99 -34.36 -6.13 20.21
C LEU A 99 -33.71 -7.01 19.14
N CYS A 100 -32.37 -7.01 19.11
CA CYS A 100 -31.57 -7.74 18.12
C CYS A 100 -30.16 -8.02 18.65
N THR A 101 -29.53 -9.09 18.16
CA THR A 101 -28.10 -9.35 18.34
C THR A 101 -27.41 -9.31 16.98
N GLY A 102 -26.44 -8.41 16.82
CA GLY A 102 -25.65 -8.26 15.60
C GLY A 102 -24.46 -9.21 15.54
N LYS A 103 -23.67 -9.10 14.46
CA LYS A 103 -22.39 -9.82 14.30
C LYS A 103 -21.19 -9.02 14.82
N HIS A 104 -21.37 -7.72 15.05
CA HIS A 104 -20.29 -6.75 15.28
C HIS A 104 -20.67 -5.81 16.43
N PRO A 105 -19.71 -5.38 17.28
CA PRO A 105 -19.97 -4.43 18.36
C PRO A 105 -20.65 -3.14 17.90
N ILE A 106 -21.61 -2.66 18.69
CA ILE A 106 -22.38 -1.44 18.39
C ILE A 106 -21.61 -0.22 18.86
N LEU A 107 -21.31 0.71 17.93
CA LEU A 107 -20.57 1.94 18.21
C LEU A 107 -21.51 3.14 18.41
N GLN A 108 -22.61 3.22 17.67
CA GLN A 108 -23.54 4.35 17.75
C GLN A 108 -24.98 3.94 17.44
N LEU A 109 -25.94 4.63 18.08
CA LEU A 109 -27.38 4.45 17.91
C LEU A 109 -28.05 5.78 17.55
N ALA A 110 -29.01 5.74 16.63
CA ALA A 110 -29.85 6.90 16.28
C ALA A 110 -31.31 6.48 16.08
N LEU A 111 -32.20 6.91 16.97
CA LEU A 111 -33.65 6.70 16.86
C LEU A 111 -34.25 7.66 15.82
N HIS A 112 -35.05 7.14 14.89
CA HIS A 112 -35.75 7.89 13.85
C HIS A 112 -37.17 7.31 13.67
N ASP A 113 -38.19 8.08 14.07
CA ASP A 113 -39.57 7.62 14.18
C ASP A 113 -39.67 6.28 14.94
N ASP A 114 -40.30 5.26 14.33
CA ASP A 114 -40.50 3.94 14.90
C ASP A 114 -39.37 2.96 14.56
N SER A 115 -38.19 3.47 14.20
CA SER A 115 -37.01 2.69 13.81
C SER A 115 -35.74 3.20 14.47
N ILE A 116 -34.74 2.33 14.64
CA ILE A 116 -33.43 2.68 15.18
C ILE A 116 -32.32 2.27 14.22
N TRP A 117 -31.46 3.23 13.88
CA TRP A 117 -30.23 3.00 13.14
C TRP A 117 -29.13 2.57 14.09
N VAL A 118 -28.40 1.53 13.69
CA VAL A 118 -27.31 0.89 14.42
C VAL A 118 -26.06 0.93 13.55
N ALA A 119 -25.06 1.70 13.98
CA ALA A 119 -23.72 1.66 13.42
C ALA A 119 -22.83 0.75 14.27
N SER A 120 -22.05 -0.11 13.60
CA SER A 120 -21.21 -1.12 14.23
C SER A 120 -19.73 -0.93 13.86
N THR A 121 -18.86 -1.86 14.25
CA THR A 121 -17.47 -1.90 13.76
C THR A 121 -17.35 -2.40 12.31
N ASP A 122 -18.43 -2.90 11.70
CA ASP A 122 -18.49 -3.10 10.25
C ASP A 122 -18.94 -1.83 9.52
N SER A 123 -18.48 -1.73 8.29
CA SER A 123 -18.85 -0.77 7.25
C SER A 123 -20.35 -0.63 6.98
N SER A 124 -21.16 -1.65 7.24
CA SER A 124 -22.61 -1.64 6.99
C SER A 124 -23.39 -0.98 8.13
N VAL A 125 -24.47 -0.26 7.79
CA VAL A 125 -25.36 0.39 8.77
C VAL A 125 -26.76 -0.21 8.67
N HIS A 126 -27.29 -0.67 9.80
CA HIS A 126 -28.55 -1.42 9.85
C HIS A 126 -29.66 -0.61 10.52
N ARG A 127 -30.88 -0.64 9.97
CA ARG A 127 -32.09 -0.07 10.56
C ARG A 127 -32.98 -1.19 11.09
N TRP A 128 -33.30 -1.14 12.37
CA TRP A 128 -34.17 -2.10 13.05
C TRP A 128 -35.51 -1.46 13.42
N PRO A 129 -36.60 -2.23 13.58
CA PRO A 129 -37.81 -1.73 14.19
C PRO A 129 -37.53 -1.37 15.65
N ALA A 130 -38.15 -0.29 16.13
CA ALA A 130 -37.92 0.25 17.47
C ALA A 130 -39.20 0.72 18.18
N GLU A 131 -40.31 0.89 17.43
CA GLU A 131 -41.59 1.44 17.90
C GLU A 131 -41.46 2.70 18.78
N GLY A 132 -40.50 3.58 18.44
CA GLY A 132 -40.12 4.76 19.23
C GLY A 132 -41.25 5.73 19.61
N ARG A 133 -42.42 5.67 18.97
CA ARG A 133 -43.63 6.42 19.37
C ARG A 133 -44.47 5.69 20.44
N ASN A 134 -44.48 4.36 20.46
CA ASN A 134 -45.08 3.55 21.53
C ASN A 134 -44.37 2.18 21.66
N PRO A 135 -43.25 2.08 22.42
CA PRO A 135 -42.50 0.85 22.53
C PRO A 135 -43.18 -0.26 23.36
N GLN A 136 -44.34 0.00 23.97
CA GLN A 136 -44.93 -0.93 24.95
C GLN A 136 -45.27 -2.30 24.36
N LYS A 137 -45.64 -2.39 23.07
CA LYS A 137 -45.95 -3.69 22.43
C LYS A 137 -44.75 -4.63 22.36
N ILE A 138 -43.54 -4.08 22.36
CA ILE A 138 -42.29 -4.85 22.42
C ILE A 138 -42.20 -5.60 23.77
N PHE A 139 -42.73 -5.03 24.85
CA PHE A 139 -42.82 -5.65 26.18
C PHE A 139 -44.03 -6.60 26.28
N GLU A 140 -45.17 -6.25 25.66
CA GLU A 140 -46.34 -7.15 25.52
C GLU A 140 -46.01 -8.49 24.84
N SER A 141 -44.91 -8.56 24.07
CA SER A 141 -44.43 -9.80 23.44
C SER A 141 -43.90 -10.88 24.40
N GLY A 142 -43.83 -10.60 25.72
CA GLY A 142 -43.52 -11.59 26.75
C GLY A 142 -42.04 -11.95 26.92
N ASN A 143 -41.12 -11.24 26.25
CA ASN A 143 -39.67 -11.46 26.32
C ASN A 143 -38.93 -10.42 27.19
N SER A 144 -39.64 -9.75 28.11
CA SER A 144 -39.03 -8.78 29.03
C SER A 144 -38.43 -9.44 30.28
N PHE A 145 -37.43 -8.79 30.87
CA PHE A 145 -36.83 -9.16 32.15
C PHE A 145 -36.46 -7.90 32.94
N LEU A 146 -36.43 -7.98 34.26
CA LEU A 146 -36.02 -6.85 35.10
C LEU A 146 -34.51 -6.58 34.95
N ALA A 147 -34.15 -5.36 34.57
CA ALA A 147 -32.77 -4.89 34.57
C ALA A 147 -32.21 -4.95 36.00
N GLY A 148 -31.18 -5.77 36.21
CA GLY A 148 -30.59 -5.94 37.54
C GLY A 148 -29.93 -4.66 38.06
N ASN A 149 -29.60 -4.64 39.36
CA ASN A 149 -28.75 -3.58 39.92
C ASN A 149 -27.25 -3.91 39.82
N LEU A 150 -26.86 -5.15 39.44
CA LEU A 150 -25.49 -5.67 39.44
C LEU A 150 -25.17 -6.44 38.13
N SER A 151 -24.16 -6.02 37.35
CA SER A 151 -23.83 -6.64 36.04
C SER A 151 -23.39 -8.11 36.10
N PHE A 152 -23.01 -8.60 37.27
CA PHE A 152 -22.74 -10.01 37.49
C PHE A 152 -23.97 -10.91 37.24
N SER A 153 -25.19 -10.34 37.18
CA SER A 153 -26.45 -11.08 36.99
C SER A 153 -26.79 -11.45 35.54
N ARG A 154 -26.99 -10.53 34.55
CA ARG A 154 -27.19 -10.93 33.12
C ARG A 154 -25.98 -11.73 32.61
N ALA A 155 -24.79 -11.52 33.19
CA ALA A 155 -23.59 -12.32 32.94
C ALA A 155 -23.69 -13.78 33.44
N ARG A 156 -24.04 -14.04 34.70
CA ARG A 156 -24.26 -15.42 35.19
C ARG A 156 -25.45 -16.10 34.52
N VAL A 157 -26.58 -15.41 34.36
CA VAL A 157 -27.78 -15.93 33.70
C VAL A 157 -27.49 -16.30 32.23
N SER A 158 -26.61 -15.57 31.55
CA SER A 158 -26.13 -15.90 30.20
C SER A 158 -25.14 -17.07 30.15
N LEU A 159 -24.41 -17.36 31.23
CA LEU A 159 -23.58 -18.57 31.38
C LEU A 159 -24.43 -19.79 31.74
N GLU A 160 -25.54 -19.58 32.45
CA GLU A 160 -26.55 -20.59 32.82
C GLU A 160 -27.54 -20.88 31.66
N GLY A 161 -27.20 -20.49 30.42
CA GLY A 161 -27.93 -20.84 29.20
C GLY A 161 -29.24 -20.09 28.96
N SER A 162 -29.66 -19.23 29.88
CA SER A 162 -30.90 -18.44 29.77
C SER A 162 -30.67 -17.15 28.98
N THR A 163 -30.24 -17.27 27.71
CA THR A 163 -30.14 -16.12 26.81
C THR A 163 -31.54 -15.70 26.35
N PRO A 164 -31.95 -14.43 26.57
CA PRO A 164 -33.26 -13.94 26.15
C PRO A 164 -33.36 -13.88 24.62
N VAL A 165 -34.57 -14.11 24.11
CA VAL A 165 -34.84 -14.21 22.67
C VAL A 165 -34.89 -12.82 22.02
N PRO A 166 -34.23 -12.57 20.88
CA PRO A 166 -34.37 -11.31 20.15
C PRO A 166 -35.78 -11.14 19.59
N ALA A 167 -36.38 -9.97 19.80
CA ALA A 167 -37.65 -9.58 19.19
C ALA A 167 -37.59 -9.56 17.65
N TYR A 168 -36.44 -9.20 17.09
CA TYR A 168 -36.19 -9.14 15.65
C TYR A 168 -34.91 -9.91 15.28
N LYS A 169 -35.03 -10.77 14.25
CA LYS A 169 -33.90 -11.56 13.73
C LYS A 169 -33.12 -10.86 12.62
N GLU A 170 -33.79 -10.00 11.85
CA GLU A 170 -33.23 -9.30 10.68
C GLU A 170 -33.61 -7.82 10.68
N PRO A 171 -32.75 -6.93 10.16
CA PRO A 171 -33.03 -5.49 10.09
C PRO A 171 -34.04 -5.18 8.96
N THR A 172 -34.87 -4.17 9.18
CA THR A 172 -35.85 -3.65 8.20
C THR A 172 -35.18 -3.01 6.97
N LEU A 173 -33.93 -2.58 7.10
CA LEU A 173 -33.12 -2.06 6.00
C LEU A 173 -31.63 -2.18 6.36
N THR A 174 -30.78 -2.43 5.37
CA THR A 174 -29.32 -2.34 5.50
C THR A 174 -28.79 -1.41 4.43
N ILE A 175 -27.98 -0.43 4.83
CA ILE A 175 -27.09 0.30 3.93
C ILE A 175 -25.81 -0.54 3.83
N PRO A 176 -25.48 -1.10 2.65
CA PRO A 176 -24.30 -1.94 2.49
C PRO A 176 -23.02 -1.10 2.61
N GLY A 177 -22.07 -1.57 3.40
CA GLY A 177 -20.74 -0.99 3.47
C GLY A 177 -19.80 -1.54 2.39
N ILE A 178 -18.67 -0.86 2.19
CA ILE A 178 -17.55 -1.37 1.41
C ILE A 178 -16.62 -2.12 2.38
N PRO A 179 -16.27 -3.41 2.13
CA PRO A 179 -15.31 -4.14 2.95
C PRO A 179 -13.99 -3.41 3.10
N ALA A 180 -13.61 -3.13 4.35
CA ALA A 180 -12.37 -2.43 4.68
C ALA A 180 -11.16 -3.34 4.43
N ILE A 181 -10.08 -2.82 3.85
CA ILE A 181 -8.80 -3.52 3.75
C ILE A 181 -8.19 -3.62 5.16
N ILE A 182 -7.96 -4.83 5.64
CA ILE A 182 -7.48 -5.11 7.01
C ILE A 182 -6.02 -5.60 7.06
N GLN A 183 -5.51 -6.15 5.96
CA GLN A 183 -4.14 -6.69 5.84
C GLN A 183 -3.58 -6.36 4.46
N HIS A 184 -2.26 -6.15 4.36
CA HIS A 184 -1.55 -5.92 3.11
C HIS A 184 -0.14 -6.52 3.16
N GLU A 185 0.43 -6.81 1.99
CA GLU A 185 1.80 -7.35 1.83
C GLU A 185 2.46 -6.76 0.58
N VAL A 186 3.68 -6.22 0.72
CA VAL A 186 4.40 -5.54 -0.37
C VAL A 186 5.38 -6.50 -1.03
N LEU A 187 5.09 -6.92 -2.27
CA LEU A 187 5.86 -7.95 -2.98
C LEU A 187 7.31 -7.53 -3.27
N ASN A 188 8.13 -8.50 -3.66
CA ASN A 188 9.58 -8.35 -3.84
C ASN A 188 9.98 -7.31 -4.89
N ASN A 189 9.22 -7.20 -5.97
CA ASN A 189 9.39 -6.19 -7.01
C ASN A 189 9.16 -4.73 -6.55
N LYS A 190 8.61 -4.50 -5.34
CA LYS A 190 8.21 -3.17 -4.85
C LYS A 190 7.40 -2.39 -5.89
N ARG A 191 6.52 -3.07 -6.61
CA ARG A 191 5.57 -2.49 -7.58
C ARG A 191 4.15 -2.96 -7.28
N HIS A 192 4.04 -4.20 -6.83
CA HIS A 192 2.78 -4.87 -6.53
C HIS A 192 2.57 -5.04 -5.03
N VAL A 193 1.31 -4.88 -4.60
CA VAL A 193 0.88 -5.07 -3.20
C VAL A 193 -0.33 -5.99 -3.18
N LEU A 194 -0.25 -7.06 -2.40
CA LEU A 194 -1.42 -7.88 -2.05
C LEU A 194 -2.20 -7.16 -0.95
N THR A 195 -3.52 -7.18 -1.04
CA THR A 195 -4.43 -6.60 -0.04
C THR A 195 -5.51 -7.61 0.30
N LYS A 196 -6.00 -7.62 1.55
CA LYS A 196 -7.06 -8.51 2.01
C LYS A 196 -8.11 -7.71 2.80
N ASP A 197 -9.37 -7.85 2.40
CA ASP A 197 -10.50 -7.13 2.98
C ASP A 197 -11.21 -7.88 4.11
N SER A 198 -12.06 -7.19 4.85
CA SER A 198 -12.84 -7.72 5.98
C SER A 198 -13.83 -8.82 5.60
N SER A 199 -14.12 -9.01 4.29
CA SER A 199 -14.91 -10.15 3.80
C SER A 199 -14.04 -11.38 3.50
N GLY A 200 -12.72 -11.21 3.49
CA GLY A 200 -11.71 -12.22 3.17
C GLY A 200 -11.21 -12.20 1.72
N SER A 201 -11.63 -11.24 0.89
CA SER A 201 -11.18 -11.18 -0.52
C SER A 201 -9.75 -10.67 -0.62
N VAL A 202 -8.92 -11.33 -1.45
CA VAL A 202 -7.51 -10.94 -1.68
C VAL A 202 -7.35 -10.36 -3.08
N LYS A 203 -6.75 -9.17 -3.19
CA LYS A 203 -6.58 -8.41 -4.43
C LYS A 203 -5.12 -8.00 -4.66
N LEU A 204 -4.67 -8.08 -5.92
CA LEU A 204 -3.35 -7.61 -6.36
C LEU A 204 -3.46 -6.18 -6.90
N CYS A 205 -2.68 -5.25 -6.35
CA CYS A 205 -2.68 -3.84 -6.74
C CYS A 205 -1.35 -3.41 -7.38
N GLU A 206 -1.39 -2.67 -8.50
CA GLU A 206 -0.23 -2.01 -9.09
C GLU A 206 -0.08 -0.59 -8.54
N ILE A 207 0.94 -0.35 -7.73
CA ILE A 207 1.16 0.94 -7.07
C ILE A 207 1.56 2.04 -8.06
N THR A 208 2.32 1.69 -9.11
CA THR A 208 2.75 2.62 -10.16
C THR A 208 1.60 3.20 -10.99
N LYS A 209 0.41 2.59 -10.98
CA LYS A 209 -0.78 3.06 -11.72
C LYS A 209 -2.04 3.24 -10.85
N GLY A 210 -1.97 2.90 -9.56
CA GLY A 210 -3.12 2.98 -8.64
C GLY A 210 -4.31 2.11 -9.04
N VAL A 211 -4.07 0.90 -9.59
CA VAL A 211 -5.13 -0.02 -10.05
C VAL A 211 -5.10 -1.35 -9.32
N VAL A 212 -6.26 -2.00 -9.22
CA VAL A 212 -6.34 -3.45 -8.96
C VAL A 212 -6.09 -4.15 -10.30
N ILE A 213 -5.12 -5.07 -10.33
CA ILE A 213 -4.85 -5.96 -11.47
C ILE A 213 -5.85 -7.12 -11.45
N GLU A 214 -5.99 -7.76 -10.28
CA GLU A 214 -6.69 -9.03 -10.12
C GLU A 214 -7.36 -9.13 -8.74
N ASP A 215 -8.53 -9.78 -8.70
CA ASP A 215 -9.25 -10.16 -7.47
C ASP A 215 -9.32 -11.69 -7.41
N PHE A 216 -8.56 -12.27 -6.48
CA PHE A 216 -8.49 -13.73 -6.30
C PHE A 216 -9.69 -14.27 -5.51
N GLY A 217 -10.61 -13.41 -5.05
CA GLY A 217 -11.68 -13.82 -4.17
C GLY A 217 -11.13 -14.25 -2.80
N LYS A 218 -11.85 -15.17 -2.14
CA LYS A 218 -11.57 -15.58 -0.75
C LYS A 218 -10.49 -16.65 -0.68
N VAL A 219 -9.23 -16.22 -0.64
CA VAL A 219 -8.04 -17.08 -0.55
C VAL A 219 -7.15 -16.67 0.63
N SER A 220 -6.15 -17.50 0.94
CA SER A 220 -5.05 -17.12 1.82
C SER A 220 -4.18 -16.05 1.15
N LEU A 221 -3.78 -15.02 1.89
CA LEU A 221 -2.92 -13.96 1.38
C LEU A 221 -1.46 -14.40 1.42
N GLU A 222 -1.14 -15.25 2.39
CA GLU A 222 0.14 -15.88 2.62
C GLU A 222 0.46 -16.86 1.48
N GLU A 223 -0.47 -17.72 1.08
CA GLU A 223 -0.31 -18.61 -0.08
C GLU A 223 -0.13 -17.82 -1.39
N LYS A 224 -0.93 -16.76 -1.62
CA LYS A 224 -0.76 -15.89 -2.79
C LYS A 224 0.54 -15.08 -2.79
N LYS A 225 1.11 -14.78 -1.62
CA LYS A 225 2.44 -14.15 -1.50
C LYS A 225 3.57 -15.11 -1.88
N GLU A 226 3.41 -16.42 -1.64
CA GLU A 226 4.35 -17.45 -2.09
C GLU A 226 4.17 -17.79 -3.57
N GLU A 227 2.93 -17.88 -4.07
CA GLU A 227 2.61 -18.12 -5.48
C GLU A 227 3.13 -17.00 -6.40
N LEU A 228 3.02 -15.73 -5.96
CA LEU A 228 3.50 -14.55 -6.66
C LEU A 228 4.94 -14.14 -6.26
N PHE A 229 5.73 -15.07 -5.73
CA PHE A 229 7.12 -14.79 -5.35
C PHE A 229 8.02 -14.65 -6.58
N GLU A 230 8.48 -13.42 -6.83
CA GLU A 230 9.53 -13.13 -7.81
C GLU A 230 10.91 -13.10 -7.12
N MET A 231 11.93 -13.74 -7.71
CA MET A 231 13.33 -13.66 -7.24
C MET A 231 13.98 -12.34 -7.70
N VAL A 232 13.38 -11.23 -7.29
CA VAL A 232 13.80 -9.84 -7.57
C VAL A 232 14.06 -9.14 -6.23
N SER A 233 14.99 -8.18 -6.19
CA SER A 233 15.24 -7.37 -4.99
C SER A 233 15.38 -5.91 -5.37
N ILE A 234 14.31 -5.15 -5.18
CA ILE A 234 14.24 -3.72 -5.45
C ILE A 234 14.21 -2.95 -4.12
N PRO A 235 14.94 -1.82 -3.99
CA PRO A 235 14.91 -0.98 -2.80
C PRO A 235 13.49 -0.54 -2.43
N ALA A 236 13.19 -0.46 -1.14
CA ALA A 236 11.91 0.07 -0.65
C ALA A 236 11.82 1.57 -0.95
N TRP A 237 10.83 1.97 -1.76
CA TRP A 237 10.62 3.35 -2.20
C TRP A 237 9.23 3.91 -1.85
N PHE A 238 8.38 3.11 -1.23
CA PHE A 238 7.16 3.55 -0.57
C PHE A 238 6.96 2.76 0.72
N THR A 239 6.14 3.31 1.61
CA THR A 239 5.50 2.53 2.68
C THR A 239 3.99 2.44 2.42
N VAL A 240 3.33 1.48 3.07
CA VAL A 240 1.89 1.22 2.92
C VAL A 240 1.22 1.24 4.27
N ASP A 241 0.00 1.77 4.34
CA ASP A 241 -0.89 1.50 5.46
C ASP A 241 -2.35 1.33 5.03
N THR A 242 -3.11 0.63 5.87
CA THR A 242 -4.53 0.29 5.63
C THR A 242 -5.43 0.73 6.79
N ARG A 243 -4.97 1.65 7.66
CA ARG A 243 -5.64 2.03 8.92
C ARG A 243 -7.03 2.66 8.70
N LEU A 244 -7.27 3.25 7.54
CA LEU A 244 -8.54 3.86 7.15
C LEU A 244 -9.47 2.90 6.40
N GLY A 245 -9.13 1.60 6.33
CA GLY A 245 -9.85 0.61 5.52
C GLY A 245 -9.60 0.72 4.02
N SER A 246 -8.73 1.63 3.59
CA SER A 246 -8.28 1.82 2.20
C SER A 246 -6.77 1.77 2.10
N LEU A 247 -6.26 1.31 0.97
CA LEU A 247 -4.83 1.26 0.67
C LEU A 247 -4.26 2.68 0.56
N SER A 248 -3.35 3.03 1.48
CA SER A 248 -2.64 4.31 1.52
C SER A 248 -1.16 4.06 1.25
N VAL A 249 -0.55 4.90 0.41
CA VAL A 249 0.85 4.76 -0.05
C VAL A 249 1.59 6.06 0.25
N HIS A 250 2.72 5.97 0.95
CA HIS A 250 3.51 7.12 1.39
C HIS A 250 4.85 7.17 0.64
N LEU A 251 5.25 8.36 0.19
CA LEU A 251 6.45 8.60 -0.62
C LEU A 251 7.37 9.62 0.07
N ASP A 252 8.29 9.11 0.88
CA ASP A 252 9.18 9.92 1.72
C ASP A 252 10.55 10.15 1.06
N THR A 253 11.02 11.40 1.08
CA THR A 253 12.34 11.79 0.55
C THR A 253 13.45 11.60 1.60
N PRO A 254 14.64 11.07 1.24
CA PRO A 254 15.08 10.68 -0.11
C PRO A 254 14.75 9.22 -0.51
N GLN A 255 14.18 8.40 0.38
CA GLN A 255 14.04 6.96 0.19
C GLN A 255 13.18 6.59 -1.02
N CYS A 256 12.16 7.39 -1.35
CA CYS A 256 11.32 7.16 -2.54
C CYS A 256 12.10 7.21 -3.86
N PHE A 257 13.21 7.94 -3.92
CA PHE A 257 14.04 7.98 -5.13
C PHE A 257 15.08 6.86 -5.20
N SER A 258 15.08 5.90 -4.26
CA SER A 258 16.06 4.80 -4.21
C SER A 258 15.84 3.68 -5.25
N ALA A 259 14.61 3.47 -5.72
CA ALA A 259 14.29 2.39 -6.65
C ALA A 259 14.46 2.78 -8.12
N GLU A 260 15.16 1.93 -8.88
CA GLU A 260 15.24 1.98 -10.33
C GLU A 260 14.91 0.59 -10.90
N MET A 261 14.32 0.56 -12.09
CA MET A 261 14.15 -0.63 -12.92
C MET A 261 14.61 -0.32 -14.34
N TYR A 262 14.90 -1.35 -15.14
CA TYR A 262 15.10 -1.14 -16.57
C TYR A 262 13.76 -0.93 -17.28
N SER A 263 13.75 -0.15 -18.34
CA SER A 263 12.62 0.05 -19.26
C SER A 263 11.97 -1.27 -19.70
N ALA A 264 12.79 -2.30 -19.97
CA ALA A 264 12.36 -3.64 -20.32
C ALA A 264 11.60 -4.35 -19.18
N ASP A 265 12.05 -4.22 -17.92
CA ASP A 265 11.35 -4.80 -16.75
C ASP A 265 10.01 -4.08 -16.46
N LEU A 266 9.80 -2.90 -17.05
CA LEU A 266 8.56 -2.14 -16.99
C LEU A 266 7.66 -2.32 -18.23
N ASN A 267 8.11 -3.07 -19.24
CA ASN A 267 7.48 -3.22 -20.56
C ASN A 267 7.23 -1.88 -21.30
N ILE A 268 8.14 -0.91 -21.17
CA ILE A 268 8.03 0.40 -21.84
C ILE A 268 8.44 0.27 -23.31
N LEU A 269 7.46 0.31 -24.21
CA LEU A 269 7.67 0.24 -25.65
C LEU A 269 8.42 1.47 -26.18
N GLY A 270 9.29 1.26 -27.17
CA GLY A 270 9.97 2.35 -27.90
C GLY A 270 11.16 3.01 -27.18
N LYS A 271 11.65 2.44 -26.08
CA LYS A 271 12.89 2.85 -25.39
C LYS A 271 13.98 1.76 -25.52
N PRO A 272 15.28 2.10 -25.47
CA PRO A 272 16.36 1.13 -25.28
C PRO A 272 16.11 0.24 -24.06
N GLU A 273 16.45 -1.05 -24.12
CA GLU A 273 16.19 -1.99 -23.00
C GLU A 273 17.04 -1.74 -21.74
N GLU A 274 18.16 -1.01 -21.88
CA GLU A 274 19.10 -0.72 -20.79
C GLU A 274 18.84 0.65 -20.11
N ASP A 275 17.81 1.37 -20.57
CA ASP A 275 17.35 2.63 -20.01
C ASP A 275 16.87 2.46 -18.55
N LYS A 276 17.29 3.37 -17.67
CA LYS A 276 16.92 3.33 -16.25
C LYS A 276 15.76 4.25 -15.94
N VAL A 277 14.73 3.69 -15.35
CA VAL A 277 13.51 4.40 -14.93
C VAL A 277 13.45 4.42 -13.41
N ASN A 278 13.29 5.61 -12.83
CA ASN A 278 13.09 5.78 -11.40
C ASN A 278 11.60 5.71 -11.06
N LEU A 279 11.21 4.78 -10.20
CA LEU A 279 9.80 4.45 -9.99
C LEU A 279 9.02 5.61 -9.39
N ALA A 280 9.54 6.27 -8.34
CA ALA A 280 8.87 7.44 -7.75
C ALA A 280 8.76 8.61 -8.75
N ARG A 281 9.79 8.91 -9.55
CA ARG A 281 9.76 10.03 -10.51
C ARG A 281 8.62 9.90 -11.52
N GLU A 282 8.47 8.76 -12.17
CA GLU A 282 7.38 8.60 -13.16
C GLU A 282 6.01 8.36 -12.50
N THR A 283 5.97 7.85 -11.26
CA THR A 283 4.76 7.77 -10.42
C THR A 283 4.24 9.17 -10.07
N LEU A 284 5.11 10.06 -9.58
CA LEU A 284 4.77 11.45 -9.24
C LEU A 284 4.30 12.22 -10.48
N LYS A 285 5.00 12.07 -11.62
CA LYS A 285 4.55 12.68 -12.89
C LYS A 285 3.19 12.16 -13.36
N GLY A 286 2.83 10.91 -13.06
CA GLY A 286 1.51 10.35 -13.32
C GLY A 286 0.44 10.98 -12.43
N LEU A 287 0.68 10.99 -11.11
CA LEU A 287 -0.19 11.61 -10.11
C LEU A 287 -0.44 13.12 -10.35
N PHE A 288 0.57 13.83 -10.88
CA PHE A 288 0.51 15.26 -11.19
C PHE A 288 0.39 15.57 -12.69
N ALA A 289 -0.02 14.60 -13.53
CA ALA A 289 -0.04 14.76 -14.99
C ALA A 289 -0.92 15.94 -15.44
N GLN A 290 -2.11 16.09 -14.86
CA GLN A 290 -3.04 17.19 -15.18
C GLN A 290 -2.47 18.56 -14.74
N TRP A 291 -1.95 18.64 -13.51
CA TRP A 291 -1.28 19.83 -12.98
C TRP A 291 -0.10 20.28 -13.86
N LEU A 292 0.74 19.33 -14.29
CA LEU A 292 1.86 19.57 -15.20
C LEU A 292 1.43 20.10 -16.58
N ILE A 293 0.25 19.72 -17.06
CA ILE A 293 -0.32 20.22 -18.32
C ILE A 293 -0.75 21.68 -18.14
N GLU A 294 -1.47 22.01 -17.06
CA GLU A 294 -1.95 23.38 -16.83
C GLU A 294 -0.82 24.36 -16.48
N GLN A 295 0.18 23.95 -15.69
CA GLN A 295 1.35 24.81 -15.40
C GLN A 295 2.16 25.15 -16.67
N LYS A 296 2.26 24.21 -17.62
CA LYS A 296 2.90 24.47 -18.93
C LYS A 296 2.12 25.47 -19.78
N LYS A 297 0.78 25.50 -19.70
CA LYS A 297 -0.03 26.54 -20.38
C LYS A 297 0.20 27.92 -19.77
N ARG A 298 0.30 28.02 -18.44
CA ARG A 298 0.53 29.29 -17.74
C ARG A 298 1.93 29.87 -18.00
N THR A 299 2.96 29.04 -17.86
CA THR A 299 4.35 29.43 -18.15
C THR A 299 4.63 29.62 -19.65
N GLY A 300 3.81 29.01 -20.52
CA GLY A 300 3.92 29.09 -21.97
C GLY A 300 3.37 30.37 -22.63
N SER A 301 2.97 31.40 -21.87
CA SER A 301 2.62 32.72 -22.40
C SER A 301 3.42 33.80 -21.68
N PRO A 302 4.19 34.63 -22.40
CA PRO A 302 3.60 35.87 -22.92
C PRO A 302 4.12 36.29 -24.31
N ALA A 303 3.20 36.45 -25.27
CA ALA A 303 3.43 37.18 -26.53
C ALA A 303 2.13 37.87 -26.98
N SER A 304 2.25 38.99 -27.72
CA SER A 304 1.13 39.87 -28.07
C SER A 304 0.34 39.39 -29.29
N ALA A 305 -0.84 39.98 -29.50
CA ALA A 305 -1.67 39.74 -30.67
C ALA A 305 -1.05 40.32 -31.96
N ASN A 306 -0.93 39.49 -33.00
CA ASN A 306 -1.32 39.76 -34.40
C ASN A 306 -0.77 38.69 -35.37
N GLY A 307 -1.56 38.34 -36.40
CA GLY A 307 -1.05 37.99 -37.73
C GLY A 307 -0.55 36.57 -38.01
N ASP A 308 -1.40 35.81 -38.72
CA ASP A 308 -1.07 34.82 -39.78
C ASP A 308 -0.28 33.52 -39.49
N LEU A 309 -0.57 32.51 -40.31
CA LEU A 309 0.07 31.20 -40.31
C LEU A 309 1.30 31.17 -41.24
N LYS A 310 2.35 30.42 -40.86
CA LYS A 310 2.99 29.45 -41.78
C LYS A 310 3.91 28.42 -41.12
N ASP A 311 4.08 27.32 -41.84
CA ASP A 311 4.78 26.09 -41.47
C ASP A 311 6.32 26.16 -41.50
N ILE A 312 6.90 25.00 -41.12
CA ILE A 312 8.26 24.48 -41.42
C ILE A 312 9.36 24.86 -40.42
N ALA A 313 10.06 23.82 -39.98
CA ALA A 313 11.18 23.88 -39.04
C ALA A 313 12.52 24.16 -39.75
N THR A 314 13.48 24.75 -39.03
CA THR A 314 14.93 24.52 -39.18
C THR A 314 15.66 24.96 -37.89
N LYS A 315 16.83 24.38 -37.62
CA LYS A 315 17.72 24.70 -36.48
C LYS A 315 18.08 26.18 -36.37
N CYS A 316 18.42 26.62 -35.16
CA CYS A 316 19.53 27.57 -34.99
C CYS A 316 20.27 27.32 -33.65
N HIS A 317 21.61 27.45 -33.65
CA HIS A 317 22.44 27.50 -32.44
C HIS A 317 22.83 28.97 -32.16
N ALA A 318 22.95 29.38 -30.88
CA ALA A 318 24.08 30.21 -30.41
C ALA A 318 24.03 30.53 -28.89
N HIS A 319 25.01 29.99 -28.16
CA HIS A 319 25.71 30.51 -26.97
C HIS A 319 25.18 31.73 -26.18
N SER A 320 24.85 31.48 -24.90
CA SER A 320 25.62 32.02 -23.75
C SER A 320 25.30 31.18 -22.49
N GLY A 321 26.19 31.04 -21.49
CA GLY A 321 27.56 31.54 -21.41
C GLY A 321 28.14 31.60 -19.99
N VAL A 322 27.91 30.59 -19.13
CA VAL A 322 28.50 30.50 -17.77
C VAL A 322 28.92 29.06 -17.50
N GLU A 323 30.15 28.86 -17.06
CA GLU A 323 30.76 27.54 -16.82
C GLU A 323 30.71 27.15 -15.33
N VAL A 324 30.13 25.98 -15.04
CA VAL A 324 30.46 25.17 -13.85
C VAL A 324 30.40 23.70 -14.28
N ASP A 325 31.53 23.00 -14.20
CA ASP A 325 31.65 21.57 -14.53
C ASP A 325 31.18 20.66 -13.37
N GLY A 326 30.70 19.45 -13.66
CA GLY A 326 30.18 18.55 -12.62
C GLY A 326 29.21 17.44 -13.05
N SER A 327 29.33 16.84 -14.24
CA SER A 327 28.62 15.60 -14.64
C SER A 327 27.08 15.63 -14.56
N SER A 328 26.42 16.47 -15.36
CA SER A 328 24.96 16.51 -15.53
C SER A 328 24.45 15.90 -16.85
N GLU A 329 25.26 15.10 -17.54
CA GLU A 329 24.84 14.35 -18.73
C GLU A 329 24.02 13.10 -18.36
N ASN A 330 22.70 13.25 -18.33
CA ASN A 330 21.83 12.18 -18.81
C ASN A 330 20.57 12.81 -19.45
N ASP A 331 20.39 12.52 -20.73
CA ASP A 331 19.64 13.31 -21.70
C ASP A 331 18.13 13.45 -21.39
N ALA A 332 17.48 14.46 -21.98
CA ALA A 332 16.07 14.82 -21.83
C ALA A 332 15.08 13.82 -22.49
N MET A 333 15.42 12.54 -22.52
CA MET A 333 14.58 11.45 -23.04
C MET A 333 13.45 11.10 -22.06
N VAL A 334 12.51 12.04 -21.88
CA VAL A 334 11.28 11.90 -21.10
C VAL A 334 10.62 10.54 -21.39
N TYR A 335 10.33 9.78 -20.33
CA TYR A 335 9.46 8.60 -20.39
C TYR A 335 7.99 9.07 -20.30
N PRO A 336 7.03 8.34 -20.88
CA PRO A 336 5.63 8.58 -20.53
C PRO A 336 5.47 8.43 -19.01
N PRO A 337 4.80 9.37 -18.32
CA PRO A 337 4.39 9.18 -16.94
C PRO A 337 3.56 7.91 -16.81
N PHE A 338 3.53 7.28 -15.63
CA PHE A 338 2.64 6.14 -15.46
C PHE A 338 1.17 6.59 -15.53
N GLU A 339 0.38 5.93 -16.39
CA GLU A 339 -1.03 6.23 -16.56
C GLU A 339 -1.85 5.66 -15.40
N PHE A 340 -2.47 6.55 -14.62
CA PHE A 340 -3.35 6.20 -13.51
C PHE A 340 -4.80 6.09 -13.96
N SER A 341 -5.58 5.23 -13.27
CA SER A 341 -7.01 5.06 -13.55
C SER A 341 -7.81 6.35 -13.32
N VAL A 342 -8.46 6.84 -14.38
CA VAL A 342 -9.42 7.95 -14.33
C VAL A 342 -10.79 7.50 -13.77
N ILE A 343 -11.08 6.19 -13.79
CA ILE A 343 -12.32 5.61 -13.23
C ILE A 343 -12.25 5.56 -11.70
N SER A 344 -11.05 5.32 -11.15
CA SER A 344 -10.78 5.18 -9.72
C SER A 344 -9.56 6.03 -9.31
N PRO A 345 -9.60 7.37 -9.49
CA PRO A 345 -8.42 8.22 -9.38
C PRO A 345 -7.94 8.30 -7.92
N PRO A 346 -6.62 8.22 -7.67
CA PRO A 346 -6.07 8.32 -6.33
C PRO A 346 -6.34 9.69 -5.72
N SER A 347 -6.57 9.71 -4.40
CA SER A 347 -6.51 10.93 -3.60
C SER A 347 -5.06 11.20 -3.23
N ILE A 348 -4.56 12.38 -3.59
CA ILE A 348 -3.27 12.88 -3.12
C ILE A 348 -3.53 13.58 -1.78
N VAL A 349 -2.70 13.28 -0.79
CA VAL A 349 -2.64 13.97 0.49
C VAL A 349 -1.20 14.44 0.67
N THR A 350 -1.00 15.74 0.87
CA THR A 350 0.34 16.32 1.03
C THR A 350 0.25 17.66 1.76
N GLU A 351 1.39 18.19 2.20
CA GLU A 351 1.52 19.50 2.82
C GLU A 351 2.59 20.31 2.09
N GLY A 352 2.29 21.58 1.87
CA GLY A 352 3.21 22.54 1.25
C GLY A 352 4.17 23.17 2.26
N THR A 353 4.93 24.19 1.84
CA THR A 353 5.85 24.95 2.70
C THR A 353 5.17 25.64 3.88
N HIS A 354 3.84 25.75 3.85
CA HIS A 354 3.02 26.32 4.93
C HIS A 354 2.58 25.29 6.01
N GLY A 355 2.88 23.99 5.85
CA GLY A 355 2.56 22.96 6.86
C GLY A 355 1.05 22.74 7.08
N VAL A 356 0.21 23.10 6.11
CA VAL A 356 -1.22 22.81 6.11
C VAL A 356 -1.46 21.65 5.15
N PRO A 357 -1.83 20.45 5.65
CA PRO A 357 -2.10 19.30 4.79
C PRO A 357 -3.44 19.46 4.07
N TRP A 358 -3.47 19.17 2.78
CA TRP A 358 -4.67 19.17 1.95
C TRP A 358 -4.92 17.81 1.29
N ARG A 359 -6.14 17.62 0.76
CA ARG A 359 -6.52 16.44 -0.01
C ARG A 359 -7.33 16.83 -1.26
N LYS A 360 -6.87 16.39 -2.43
CA LYS A 360 -7.59 16.46 -3.72
C LYS A 360 -7.45 15.12 -4.44
N LYS A 361 -8.32 14.79 -5.40
CA LYS A 361 -7.99 13.69 -6.35
C LYS A 361 -6.99 14.19 -7.37
N MET A 362 -6.24 13.27 -7.97
CA MET A 362 -5.45 13.51 -9.19
C MET A 362 -6.23 14.26 -10.29
N THR A 363 -7.53 13.96 -10.45
CA THR A 363 -8.43 14.59 -11.43
C THR A 363 -8.81 16.03 -11.10
N ASP A 364 -8.64 16.44 -9.83
CA ASP A 364 -9.15 17.69 -9.29
C ASP A 364 -8.02 18.75 -9.16
N LEU A 365 -6.82 18.43 -9.69
CA LEU A 365 -5.65 19.31 -9.78
C LEU A 365 -5.70 20.11 -11.09
N ASP A 366 -6.39 21.25 -11.06
CA ASP A 366 -6.56 22.17 -12.20
C ASP A 366 -5.42 23.19 -12.35
N GLY A 367 -4.37 23.06 -11.53
CA GLY A 367 -3.24 23.99 -11.49
C GLY A 367 -3.52 25.24 -10.66
N THR A 368 -4.68 25.41 -10.01
CA THR A 368 -4.91 26.52 -9.06
C THR A 368 -4.02 26.46 -7.83
N GLU A 369 -3.39 25.32 -7.56
CA GLU A 369 -2.37 25.13 -6.53
C GLU A 369 -1.15 26.02 -6.77
N ASP A 370 -0.72 26.75 -5.74
CA ASP A 370 0.56 27.45 -5.69
C ASP A 370 1.69 26.40 -5.62
N GLU A 371 2.89 26.74 -6.10
CA GLU A 371 4.08 25.92 -5.84
C GLU A 371 4.30 25.73 -4.33
N LYS A 372 3.94 26.74 -3.51
CA LYS A 372 3.99 26.69 -2.04
C LYS A 372 3.05 25.65 -1.41
N ASP A 373 2.05 25.15 -2.15
CA ASP A 373 1.14 24.10 -1.67
C ASP A 373 1.75 22.69 -1.79
N LEU A 374 2.92 22.56 -2.43
CA LEU A 374 3.62 21.29 -2.67
C LEU A 374 4.96 21.22 -1.93
N PRO A 375 5.46 20.00 -1.59
CA PRO A 375 6.81 19.83 -1.09
C PRO A 375 7.86 20.24 -2.14
N LEU A 376 8.90 20.97 -1.72
CA LEU A 376 9.97 21.44 -2.61
C LEU A 376 10.64 20.31 -3.40
N TRP A 377 10.86 19.15 -2.75
CA TRP A 377 11.43 17.97 -3.41
C TRP A 377 10.52 17.37 -4.50
N CYS A 378 9.20 17.58 -4.39
CA CYS A 378 8.22 17.17 -5.39
C CYS A 378 8.26 18.13 -6.59
N LEU A 379 8.32 19.44 -6.35
CA LEU A 379 8.52 20.45 -7.41
C LEU A 379 9.82 20.22 -8.19
N ASP A 380 10.94 20.00 -7.51
CA ASP A 380 12.22 19.70 -8.16
C ASP A 380 12.15 18.44 -9.05
N CYS A 381 11.45 17.41 -8.58
CA CYS A 381 11.21 16.17 -9.32
C CYS A 381 10.29 16.37 -10.54
N LEU A 382 9.23 17.17 -10.40
CA LEU A 382 8.18 17.37 -11.41
C LEU A 382 8.57 18.40 -12.49
N LEU A 383 9.10 19.55 -12.08
CA LEU A 383 9.44 20.68 -12.95
C LEU A 383 10.89 20.58 -13.44
N ASN A 384 11.85 20.43 -12.52
CA ASN A 384 13.28 20.48 -12.83
C ASN A 384 13.86 19.12 -13.23
N ASN A 385 13.10 18.02 -13.11
CA ASN A 385 13.56 16.62 -13.18
C ASN A 385 14.75 16.29 -12.25
N ARG A 386 14.99 17.13 -11.23
CA ARG A 386 16.05 16.98 -10.23
C ARG A 386 15.61 16.01 -9.16
N LEU A 387 16.48 15.07 -8.82
CA LEU A 387 16.28 14.12 -7.73
C LEU A 387 17.31 14.41 -6.62
N PRO A 388 16.99 14.17 -5.34
CA PRO A 388 17.94 14.27 -4.24
C PRO A 388 19.21 13.43 -4.50
N PRO A 389 20.41 13.89 -4.05
CA PRO A 389 21.64 13.13 -4.18
C PRO A 389 21.50 11.72 -3.58
N ARG A 390 21.74 10.69 -4.40
CA ARG A 390 21.50 9.31 -4.00
C ARG A 390 22.77 8.64 -3.47
N GLU A 391 22.77 8.33 -2.18
CA GLU A 391 23.78 7.46 -1.59
C GLU A 391 23.68 6.02 -2.12
N ASN A 392 24.81 5.29 -2.12
CA ASN A 392 24.85 3.83 -2.24
C ASN A 392 24.23 3.20 -3.52
N THR A 393 24.09 3.95 -4.62
CA THR A 393 23.51 3.48 -5.91
C THR A 393 24.28 2.33 -6.58
N LYS A 394 25.55 2.15 -6.22
CA LYS A 394 26.39 1.03 -6.66
C LYS A 394 26.50 -0.03 -5.57
N CYS A 395 26.47 -1.31 -5.97
CA CYS A 395 26.98 -2.40 -5.15
C CYS A 395 28.50 -2.52 -5.32
N SER A 396 29.11 -3.40 -4.54
CA SER A 396 30.47 -3.88 -4.80
C SER A 396 30.57 -5.35 -4.48
N PHE A 397 31.32 -6.09 -5.28
CA PHE A 397 31.44 -7.54 -5.19
C PHE A 397 32.82 -7.98 -5.69
N PHE A 398 33.15 -9.23 -5.43
CA PHE A 398 34.32 -9.89 -5.99
C PHE A 398 33.83 -10.99 -6.94
N LEU A 399 34.62 -11.29 -7.98
CA LEU A 399 34.40 -12.45 -8.83
C LEU A 399 35.66 -13.32 -8.75
N HIS A 400 35.46 -14.59 -8.44
CA HIS A 400 36.51 -15.59 -8.36
C HIS A 400 36.16 -16.75 -9.29
N PRO A 401 37.13 -17.35 -10.01
CA PRO A 401 36.88 -18.59 -10.72
C PRO A 401 36.53 -19.69 -9.70
N CYS A 402 35.55 -20.53 -10.02
CA CYS A 402 35.23 -21.71 -9.21
C CYS A 402 36.38 -22.73 -9.29
N ASP A 403 36.60 -23.49 -8.22
CA ASP A 403 37.60 -24.55 -8.18
C ASP A 403 37.40 -25.55 -9.33
N GLY A 404 38.47 -25.85 -10.07
CA GLY A 404 38.45 -26.69 -11.28
C GLY A 404 38.09 -25.97 -12.59
N SER A 405 37.78 -24.66 -12.56
CA SER A 405 37.54 -23.87 -13.78
C SER A 405 38.83 -23.61 -14.57
N ILE A 406 38.69 -23.48 -15.90
CA ILE A 406 39.78 -23.09 -16.82
C ILE A 406 40.06 -21.57 -16.75
N ALA A 407 39.14 -20.79 -16.18
CA ALA A 407 39.28 -19.33 -16.07
C ALA A 407 40.42 -18.91 -15.12
N GLN A 408 41.31 -18.04 -15.59
CA GLN A 408 42.38 -17.46 -14.78
C GLN A 408 41.81 -16.42 -13.79
N ILE A 409 42.60 -16.06 -12.77
CA ILE A 409 42.15 -15.19 -11.65
C ILE A 409 41.61 -13.86 -12.18
N LEU A 410 40.32 -13.64 -11.92
CA LEU A 410 39.45 -12.76 -12.70
C LEU A 410 39.86 -11.29 -12.66
N THR A 411 40.04 -10.77 -11.45
CA THR A 411 40.67 -9.49 -11.13
C THR A 411 41.13 -9.56 -9.67
N GLN A 412 42.31 -9.02 -9.33
CA GLN A 412 42.72 -8.87 -7.92
C GLN A 412 41.97 -7.75 -7.17
N GLY A 413 41.10 -6.99 -7.87
CA GLY A 413 40.37 -5.85 -7.34
C GLY A 413 38.90 -6.14 -7.01
N LYS A 414 38.36 -5.33 -6.10
CA LYS A 414 36.92 -5.22 -5.79
C LYS A 414 36.19 -4.55 -6.96
N LEU A 415 35.25 -5.25 -7.58
CA LEU A 415 34.40 -4.70 -8.65
C LEU A 415 33.25 -3.87 -8.05
N SER A 416 32.73 -2.92 -8.83
CA SER A 416 31.56 -2.12 -8.45
C SER A 416 30.70 -1.78 -9.67
N ALA A 417 29.40 -1.96 -9.53
CA ALA A 417 28.40 -1.77 -10.57
C ALA A 417 27.09 -1.23 -9.96
N PRO A 418 26.11 -0.75 -10.75
CA PRO A 418 24.80 -0.37 -10.23
C PRO A 418 24.12 -1.53 -9.48
N ARG A 419 23.35 -1.25 -8.41
CA ARG A 419 22.64 -2.30 -7.65
C ARG A 419 21.70 -3.17 -8.50
N ILE A 420 21.19 -2.63 -9.60
CA ILE A 420 20.26 -3.31 -10.52
C ILE A 420 20.96 -4.19 -11.59
N LEU A 421 22.28 -4.41 -11.51
CA LEU A 421 23.03 -5.14 -12.55
C LEU A 421 22.47 -6.57 -12.76
N ARG A 422 21.92 -6.83 -13.95
CA ARG A 422 21.48 -8.18 -14.38
C ARG A 422 22.68 -9.14 -14.49
N VAL A 423 22.52 -10.39 -14.02
CA VAL A 423 23.58 -11.43 -14.05
C VAL A 423 24.12 -11.67 -15.46
N HIS A 424 23.29 -11.55 -16.51
CA HIS A 424 23.76 -11.60 -17.91
C HIS A 424 24.93 -10.64 -18.21
N LYS A 425 24.93 -9.42 -17.65
CA LYS A 425 26.03 -8.45 -17.86
C LYS A 425 27.31 -8.88 -17.12
N VAL A 426 27.19 -9.61 -16.01
CA VAL A 426 28.32 -10.28 -15.36
C VAL A 426 28.87 -11.38 -16.27
N VAL A 427 28.00 -12.23 -16.83
CA VAL A 427 28.38 -13.26 -17.82
C VAL A 427 29.06 -12.66 -19.04
N THR A 428 28.55 -11.53 -19.59
CA THR A 428 29.18 -10.83 -20.72
C THR A 428 30.59 -10.35 -20.36
N TYR A 429 30.75 -9.70 -19.19
CA TYR A 429 32.06 -9.25 -18.69
C TYR A 429 33.06 -10.39 -18.52
N VAL A 430 32.62 -11.53 -17.97
CA VAL A 430 33.44 -12.74 -17.79
C VAL A 430 33.83 -13.36 -19.14
N LEU A 431 32.93 -13.41 -20.13
CA LEU A 431 33.23 -13.85 -21.50
C LEU A 431 34.29 -12.94 -22.16
N GLU A 432 34.05 -11.62 -22.16
CA GLU A 432 34.89 -10.63 -22.84
C GLU A 432 36.29 -10.50 -22.23
N LYS A 433 36.44 -10.63 -20.91
CA LYS A 433 37.71 -10.39 -20.20
C LYS A 433 38.54 -11.63 -19.87
N LEU A 434 38.02 -12.84 -20.06
CA LEU A 434 38.73 -14.07 -19.69
C LEU A 434 38.89 -15.09 -20.81
N VAL A 435 37.93 -15.17 -21.75
CA VAL A 435 37.89 -16.29 -22.71
C VAL A 435 38.39 -15.91 -24.11
N LEU A 436 38.66 -14.62 -24.35
CA LEU A 436 39.13 -14.11 -25.64
C LEU A 436 40.58 -13.58 -25.61
N ASP A 437 41.08 -13.13 -24.46
CA ASP A 437 42.42 -12.54 -24.34
C ASP A 437 43.54 -13.59 -24.11
N LYS A 438 43.92 -14.29 -25.21
CA LYS A 438 45.33 -14.63 -25.48
C LYS A 438 45.56 -15.14 -26.92
N PRO A 439 46.17 -14.34 -27.80
CA PRO A 439 46.88 -14.87 -28.96
C PRO A 439 48.24 -15.44 -28.53
N LEU A 440 48.68 -16.51 -29.20
CA LEU A 440 50.07 -16.96 -29.22
C LEU A 440 50.51 -17.06 -30.68
N ASP A 441 50.93 -15.93 -31.22
CA ASP A 441 51.62 -15.84 -32.51
C ASP A 441 52.87 -14.99 -32.27
N ASN A 442 54.06 -15.59 -32.43
CA ASN A 442 55.31 -15.02 -31.96
C ASN A 442 56.50 -15.57 -32.76
N GLY A 443 56.75 -14.98 -33.93
CA GLY A 443 57.77 -15.44 -34.88
C GLY A 443 58.87 -14.42 -35.15
N ASN A 444 60.12 -14.91 -35.07
CA ASN A 444 61.35 -14.37 -35.68
C ASN A 444 61.90 -13.01 -35.15
N ALA A 445 63.23 -12.79 -35.13
CA ALA A 445 64.38 -13.69 -35.27
C ALA A 445 65.67 -13.04 -34.73
N ASP A 446 66.66 -13.87 -34.36
CA ASP A 446 68.07 -13.80 -34.80
C ASP A 446 68.96 -14.73 -33.93
N GLY A 447 70.14 -15.17 -34.40
CA GLY A 447 71.19 -15.60 -33.44
C GLY A 447 72.05 -16.87 -33.64
N ASN A 448 72.21 -17.42 -34.85
CA ASN A 448 73.45 -18.12 -35.28
C ASN A 448 73.81 -19.57 -34.79
N VAL A 449 74.62 -20.26 -35.63
CA VAL A 449 75.34 -21.57 -35.45
C VAL A 449 74.57 -22.90 -35.68
N ALA A 450 75.25 -23.87 -36.32
CA ALA A 450 74.80 -25.19 -36.83
C ALA A 450 75.95 -26.23 -36.63
N PRO A 451 76.01 -27.46 -37.23
CA PRO A 451 75.05 -28.19 -38.08
C PRO A 451 74.87 -29.72 -37.81
N GLY A 452 73.96 -30.37 -38.54
CA GLY A 452 73.95 -31.84 -38.78
C GLY A 452 72.69 -32.59 -38.29
N LEU A 453 72.38 -33.81 -38.79
CA LEU A 453 72.89 -34.54 -39.97
C LEU A 453 71.93 -35.71 -40.33
N ALA A 454 71.52 -35.84 -41.61
CA ALA A 454 70.69 -36.90 -42.19
C ALA A 454 69.24 -37.05 -41.66
N GLY A 455 68.26 -37.58 -42.42
CA GLY A 455 68.27 -37.92 -43.86
C GLY A 455 67.09 -38.82 -44.27
N SER A 456 66.78 -38.85 -45.58
CA SER A 456 65.85 -39.78 -46.29
C SER A 456 64.33 -39.68 -45.94
N GLN A 457 63.36 -40.03 -46.81
CA GLN A 457 63.31 -40.19 -48.28
C GLN A 457 61.83 -40.29 -48.75
N ILE A 458 61.49 -39.74 -49.95
CA ILE A 458 60.50 -40.30 -50.93
C ILE A 458 58.99 -40.27 -50.49
N GLN A 459 57.95 -40.06 -51.33
CA GLN A 459 57.80 -40.07 -52.80
C GLN A 459 56.86 -38.96 -53.37
N HIS A 460 56.84 -38.84 -54.70
CA HIS A 460 55.95 -38.01 -55.54
C HIS A 460 54.47 -38.49 -55.51
N GLN A 461 53.41 -37.67 -55.58
CA GLN A 461 53.02 -36.61 -56.53
C GLN A 461 52.48 -37.14 -57.88
N ALA A 462 51.16 -37.06 -58.10
CA ALA A 462 50.43 -36.71 -59.35
C ALA A 462 48.90 -36.93 -59.24
N VAL A 463 48.02 -36.58 -60.20
CA VAL A 463 47.68 -35.28 -60.84
C VAL A 463 46.25 -35.37 -61.43
N ARG A 464 45.32 -34.46 -61.07
CA ARG A 464 44.01 -34.15 -61.74
C ARG A 464 42.97 -35.31 -61.81
N GLU A 465 41.67 -35.14 -62.09
CA GLU A 465 40.81 -33.99 -62.45
C GLU A 465 39.32 -34.26 -62.06
N GLY A 466 38.44 -33.23 -62.06
CA GLY A 466 36.97 -33.38 -62.09
C GLY A 466 36.19 -33.06 -60.79
N PRO A 467 34.89 -32.68 -60.83
CA PRO A 467 34.36 -31.74 -59.83
C PRO A 467 33.02 -32.10 -59.11
N THR A 468 32.72 -31.29 -58.08
CA THR A 468 31.41 -31.02 -57.44
C THR A 468 30.67 -32.16 -56.70
N ARG A 469 30.72 -32.15 -55.35
CA ARG A 469 29.51 -32.00 -54.51
C ARG A 469 29.81 -31.67 -53.03
N SER A 470 28.92 -30.85 -52.44
CA SER A 470 28.56 -30.73 -51.01
C SER A 470 29.67 -30.83 -49.94
N GLY A 471 30.04 -29.68 -49.35
CA GLY A 471 31.05 -29.64 -48.28
C GLY A 471 30.95 -28.45 -47.30
N SER A 472 29.76 -27.83 -47.13
CA SER A 472 29.59 -26.75 -46.16
C SER A 472 29.68 -27.28 -44.72
N LYS A 473 30.82 -27.05 -44.06
CA LYS A 473 30.94 -27.15 -42.60
C LYS A 473 31.14 -25.76 -42.04
N SER A 474 30.05 -25.19 -41.52
CA SER A 474 30.08 -23.99 -40.70
C SER A 474 30.90 -24.27 -39.43
N TRP A 475 31.94 -23.45 -39.20
CA TRP A 475 32.64 -23.44 -37.92
C TRP A 475 31.74 -22.77 -36.87
N GLN A 476 30.83 -23.56 -36.28
CA GLN A 476 30.16 -23.18 -35.04
C GLN A 476 31.22 -23.08 -33.93
N LYS A 477 31.74 -21.87 -33.69
CA LYS A 477 32.44 -21.57 -32.43
C LYS A 477 31.47 -21.84 -31.29
N ILE A 478 31.73 -22.92 -30.56
CA ILE A 478 31.03 -23.24 -29.31
C ILE A 478 31.21 -22.04 -28.39
N ARG A 479 30.11 -21.35 -28.05
CA ARG A 479 30.16 -20.31 -27.02
C ARG A 479 30.44 -20.99 -25.68
N PRO A 480 31.35 -20.45 -24.85
CA PRO A 480 31.54 -20.95 -23.49
C PRO A 480 30.25 -20.79 -22.71
N SER A 481 29.71 -21.87 -22.18
CA SER A 481 28.66 -21.83 -21.16
C SER A 481 29.27 -21.31 -19.86
N ILE A 482 28.83 -20.14 -19.40
CA ILE A 482 29.29 -19.55 -18.14
C ILE A 482 28.16 -19.57 -17.13
N GLU A 483 28.40 -20.23 -16.01
CA GLU A 483 27.54 -20.24 -14.83
C GLU A 483 28.14 -19.29 -13.78
N ILE A 484 27.30 -18.49 -13.13
CA ILE A 484 27.71 -17.60 -12.03
C ILE A 484 27.18 -18.20 -10.72
N LEU A 485 28.06 -18.39 -9.74
CA LEU A 485 27.74 -18.95 -8.43
C LEU A 485 27.77 -17.85 -7.36
N CYS A 486 26.80 -17.88 -6.45
CA CYS A 486 26.78 -17.04 -5.25
C CYS A 486 26.44 -17.93 -4.04
N ASN A 487 27.28 -17.92 -3.00
CA ASN A 487 27.15 -18.81 -1.82
C ASN A 487 26.96 -20.30 -2.21
N ASN A 488 27.68 -20.76 -3.23
CA ASN A 488 27.60 -22.11 -3.83
C ASN A 488 26.21 -22.48 -4.41
N GLN A 489 25.36 -21.50 -4.69
CA GLN A 489 24.10 -21.67 -5.44
C GLN A 489 24.24 -21.04 -6.83
N ALA A 490 23.68 -21.72 -7.85
CA ALA A 490 23.69 -21.27 -9.23
C ALA A 490 22.76 -20.07 -9.44
N SER A 491 23.31 -18.91 -9.79
CA SER A 491 22.54 -17.72 -10.17
C SER A 491 22.11 -17.78 -11.64
N TYR A 492 21.25 -18.78 -11.92
CA TYR A 492 20.62 -19.13 -13.20
C TYR A 492 21.54 -19.67 -14.30
N LEU A 493 21.12 -20.81 -14.87
CA LEU A 493 21.62 -21.35 -16.13
C LEU A 493 21.04 -20.55 -17.30
N PHE A 494 21.90 -19.98 -18.14
CA PHE A 494 21.52 -19.54 -19.49
C PHE A 494 21.77 -20.69 -20.48
N SER A 495 20.71 -21.13 -21.16
CA SER A 495 20.73 -22.09 -22.27
C SER A 495 20.65 -21.38 -23.62
#